data_AF-A0A2U9E0Z7-F1
#
_entry.id   AF-A0A2U9E0Z7-F1
#
_cell.length_a   1.000
_cell.length_b   1.000
_cell.length_c   1.000
_cell.angle_alpha   90.00
_cell.angle_beta   90.00
_cell.angle_gamma   90.00
#
_symmetry.space_group_name_H-M   'P 1'
#
loop_
_entity.id
_entity.type
_entity.pdbx_description
1 polymer ?
#
loop_
_entity_poly.entity_id
_entity_poly.type
_entity_poly.pdbx_seq_one_letter_code
_entity_poly.pdbx_strand_id
1 'polypeptide(L)' 'MPKSISLFACKREKQIFNEFTSNNHVSLAKKYALSLQWIYKIVKRVQKEEIAKRPFNIFAQS' A
#
# COMPACT_ATOMS: atom_id res chain seq x y z
N MET A 1 1.12 8.93 23.34
CA MET A 1 1.36 8.04 22.18
C MET A 1 0.08 7.29 21.84
N PRO A 2 -0.46 7.32 20.62
CA PRO A 2 -1.43 6.31 20.20
C PRO A 2 -0.79 5.36 19.19
N LYS A 3 -0.35 4.18 19.66
CA LYS A 3 0.22 3.09 18.84
C LYS A 3 -0.84 2.04 18.43
N SER A 4 -2.14 2.36 18.45
CA SER A 4 -3.20 1.37 18.18
C SER A 4 -3.94 1.54 16.84
N ILE A 5 -3.87 2.71 16.19
CA ILE A 5 -4.56 2.95 14.90
C ILE A 5 -3.74 2.45 13.69
N SER A 6 -2.40 2.47 13.78
CA SER A 6 -1.54 2.18 12.62
C SER A 6 -1.45 0.70 12.24
N LEU A 7 -1.70 -0.24 13.17
CA LEU A 7 -1.54 -1.67 12.88
C LEU A 7 -2.74 -2.24 12.10
N PHE A 8 -3.96 -1.83 12.45
CA PHE A 8 -5.18 -2.22 11.74
C PHE A 8 -5.25 -1.62 10.33
N ALA A 9 -4.67 -0.43 10.13
CA ALA A 9 -4.53 0.18 8.82
C ALA A 9 -3.80 -0.74 7.84
N CYS A 10 -2.70 -1.38 8.26
CA CYS A 10 -1.86 -2.17 7.36
C CYS A 10 -2.59 -3.37 6.69
N LYS A 11 -3.53 -4.05 7.37
CA LYS A 11 -4.25 -5.18 6.76
C LYS A 11 -5.25 -4.69 5.70
N ARG A 12 -5.99 -3.62 5.99
CA ARG A 12 -6.93 -2.99 5.05
C ARG A 12 -6.21 -2.38 3.86
N GLU A 13 -5.09 -1.70 4.10
CA GLU A 13 -4.23 -1.10 3.07
C GLU A 13 -3.70 -2.18 2.10
N LYS A 14 -3.24 -3.33 2.61
CA LYS A 14 -2.82 -4.47 1.78
C LYS A 14 -3.96 -5.04 0.94
N GLN A 15 -5.17 -5.14 1.50
CA GLN A 15 -6.33 -5.61 0.75
C GLN A 15 -6.69 -4.65 -0.40
N ILE A 16 -6.67 -3.33 -0.12
CA ILE A 16 -6.90 -2.29 -1.15
C ILE A 16 -5.84 -2.38 -2.26
N PHE A 17 -4.56 -2.60 -1.89
CA PHE A 17 -3.48 -2.79 -2.87
C PHE A 17 -3.63 -4.09 -3.67
N ASN A 18 -4.06 -5.18 -3.06
CA ASN A 18 -4.28 -6.45 -3.77
C ASN A 18 -5.44 -6.37 -4.79
N GLU A 19 -6.45 -5.56 -4.48
CA GLU A 19 -7.55 -5.27 -5.41
C GLU A 19 -7.21 -4.16 -6.43
N PHE A 20 -6.05 -3.51 -6.31
CA PHE A 20 -5.63 -2.43 -7.19
C PHE A 20 -5.03 -2.97 -8.50
N THR A 21 -5.53 -2.50 -9.64
CA THR A 21 -5.18 -3.03 -10.97
C THR A 21 -4.49 -2.00 -11.88
N SER A 22 -4.12 -0.81 -11.39
CA SER A 22 -3.56 0.37 -12.10
C SER A 22 -4.55 1.51 -12.37
N ASN A 23 -5.75 1.24 -12.91
CA ASN A 23 -6.70 2.30 -13.30
C ASN A 23 -8.03 2.31 -12.51
N ASN A 24 -8.10 1.63 -11.36
CA ASN A 24 -9.33 1.52 -10.56
C ASN A 24 -9.34 2.38 -9.29
N HIS A 25 -8.50 3.43 -9.22
CA HIS A 25 -8.38 4.30 -8.03
C HIS A 25 -9.72 4.90 -7.58
N VAL A 26 -10.54 5.38 -8.52
CA VAL A 26 -11.86 5.99 -8.23
C VAL A 26 -12.84 4.93 -7.72
N SER A 27 -12.80 3.72 -8.29
CA SER A 27 -13.65 2.60 -7.87
C SER A 27 -13.31 2.17 -6.44
N LEU A 28 -12.02 2.04 -6.13
CA LEU A 28 -11.55 1.71 -4.78
C LEU A 28 -11.87 2.81 -3.76
N ALA A 29 -11.71 4.08 -4.14
CA ALA A 29 -12.08 5.22 -3.31
C ALA A 29 -13.55 5.14 -2.89
N LYS A 30 -14.45 4.86 -3.84
CA LYS A 30 -15.89 4.68 -3.56
C LYS A 30 -16.16 3.43 -2.71
N LYS A 31 -15.61 2.28 -3.10
CA LYS A 31 -15.82 0.99 -2.42
C LYS A 31 -15.41 1.03 -0.95
N TYR A 32 -14.32 1.73 -0.65
CA TYR A 32 -13.77 1.81 0.69
C TYR A 32 -14.11 3.11 1.43
N ALA A 33 -14.90 4.02 0.84
CA ALA A 33 -15.20 5.34 1.38
C ALA A 33 -13.92 6.13 1.76
N LEU A 34 -12.93 6.13 0.86
CA LEU A 34 -11.64 6.78 1.03
C LEU A 34 -11.45 7.86 -0.03
N SER A 35 -10.59 8.84 0.26
CA SER A 35 -10.19 9.82 -0.75
C SER A 35 -9.24 9.21 -1.78
N LEU A 36 -9.33 9.67 -3.03
CA LEU A 36 -8.42 9.29 -4.12
C LEU A 36 -6.95 9.48 -3.73
N GLN A 37 -6.64 10.59 -3.06
CA GLN A 37 -5.30 10.90 -2.53
C GLN A 37 -4.82 9.84 -1.55
N TRP A 38 -5.73 9.27 -0.76
CA TRP A 38 -5.41 8.24 0.21
C TRP A 38 -5.10 6.91 -0.47
N ILE A 39 -5.85 6.53 -1.52
CA ILE A 39 -5.54 5.36 -2.34
C ILE A 39 -4.12 5.46 -2.93
N TYR A 40 -3.72 6.62 -3.46
CA TYR A 40 -2.36 6.83 -3.94
C TYR A 40 -1.30 6.64 -2.84
N LYS A 41 -1.55 7.14 -1.63
CA LYS A 41 -0.64 6.95 -0.48
C LYS A 41 -0.51 5.47 -0.11
N ILE A 42 -1.61 4.72 -0.11
CA ILE A 42 -1.59 3.27 0.15
C ILE A 42 -0.74 2.55 -0.87
N VAL A 43 -0.99 2.78 -2.16
CA VAL A 43 -0.27 2.10 -3.25
C VAL A 43 1.23 2.34 -3.12
N LYS A 44 1.65 3.59 -2.93
CA LYS A 44 3.08 3.93 -2.73
C LYS A 44 3.67 3.26 -1.49
N ARG A 45 2.92 3.21 -0.38
CA ARG A 45 3.39 2.64 0.88
C ARG A 45 3.56 1.13 0.77
N VAL A 46 2.55 0.41 0.25
CA VAL A 46 2.61 -1.05 0.10
C VAL A 46 3.68 -1.45 -0.91
N GLN A 47 3.82 -0.71 -2.02
CA GLN A 47 4.89 -0.92 -2.99
C GLN A 47 6.28 -0.76 -2.34
N LYS A 48 6.48 0.27 -1.50
CA LYS A 48 7.73 0.44 -0.74
C LYS A 48 7.97 -0.69 0.24
N GLU A 49 6.93 -1.18 0.93
CA GLU A 49 7.03 -2.33 1.83
C GLU A 49 7.37 -3.62 1.08
N GLU A 50 6.80 -3.86 -0.10
CA GLU A 50 7.15 -5.03 -0.93
C GLU A 50 8.58 -4.96 -1.46
N ILE A 51 9.01 -3.77 -1.90
CA ILE A 51 10.40 -3.52 -2.30
C ILE A 51 11.35 -3.65 -1.10
N ALA A 52 10.95 -3.26 0.11
CA ALA A 52 11.79 -3.44 1.30
C ALA A 52 11.84 -4.91 1.78
N LYS A 53 10.75 -5.65 1.58
CA LYS A 53 10.66 -7.09 1.89
C LYS A 53 11.46 -7.95 0.92
N ARG A 54 11.60 -7.52 -0.33
CA ARG A 54 12.67 -8.02 -1.18
C ARG A 54 13.93 -7.30 -0.71
N PRO A 55 14.82 -7.88 0.11
CA PRO A 55 16.18 -7.37 0.13
C PRO A 55 16.64 -7.42 -1.31
N PHE A 56 16.65 -6.27 -1.99
CA PHE A 56 17.28 -6.16 -3.28
C PHE A 56 18.72 -6.48 -2.95
N ASN A 57 19.08 -7.72 -3.24
CA ASN A 57 20.38 -8.28 -3.02
C ASN A 57 21.34 -7.39 -3.79
N ILE A 58 21.93 -6.40 -3.11
CA ILE A 58 22.85 -5.41 -3.69
C ILE A 58 24.21 -6.07 -3.99
N PHE A 59 24.28 -7.40 -3.99
CA PHE A 59 25.22 -8.14 -4.82
C PHE A 59 24.76 -8.05 -6.29
N ALA A 60 24.78 -6.83 -6.84
CA ALA A 60 25.17 -6.65 -8.23
C ALA A 60 26.69 -6.88 -8.25
N GLN A 61 27.08 -7.88 -9.04
CA GLN A 61 28.37 -8.55 -9.01
C GLN A 61 29.57 -7.63 -9.30
N SER A 62 30.66 -7.96 -8.59
CA SER A 62 32.11 -7.85 -8.87
C SER A 62 32.66 -6.86 -9.90
#